data_AF-A0A4R3MJZ4-F1
#
_entry.id   AF-A0A4R3MJZ4-F1
#
_cell.length_a   1.000
_cell.length_b   1.000
_cell.length_c   1.000
_cell.angle_alpha   90.00
_cell.angle_beta   90.00
_cell.angle_gamma   90.00
#
_symmetry.space_group_name_H-M   'P 1'
#
loop_
_entity.id
_entity.type
_entity.pdbx_description
1 polymer ?
#
loop_
_entity_poly.entity_id
_entity_poly.type
_entity_poly.pdbx_seq_one_letter_code
_entity_poly.pdbx_strand_id
1 'polypeptide(L)'
;MINLNNLLVAVSNALDFVEMDILGITSNHSKRVAYLSFYLAKKLGLSSEECFDIVAISILHDNGISEKMLHSNIKGSYQVRQNVLERIEEHCPIGEENIKDFPFLTDVKNIILYHHERFDGKGFFGIKGDQIPIMAQIISFVDTIDRLFNLKENYEEKEKHIVEYVKRQENKLVSTKILNVFYELIRDKDIMLNLKDELIDSAVLENIPTFTQELSYMEIRNITKVLSKIIDCKSKFTSYHSIGLATLVSEMATYYKKGEEEKLKLIIAADLHDIGKLAIPNNILEKPTKLNDEEYNIIKTHVVYTRKCLESLSTFKDITEWASNHHEKLNGLGYPKGLKGSELDFNSRLLGCLDIYQALTEDRPYRQPLTHNQSMEVLYEMANEKLIDLGITKDIDIVFGSQ
;
A
#
# COMPACT_ATOMS: atom_id res chain seq x y z
N MET A 1 -11.68 -8.13 16.82
CA MET A 1 -10.89 -9.04 15.97
C MET A 1 -10.75 -8.47 14.56
N ILE A 2 -9.54 -8.45 14.04
CA ILE A 2 -9.24 -8.13 12.64
C ILE A 2 -9.04 -9.44 11.89
N ASN A 3 -9.61 -9.52 10.70
CA ASN A 3 -9.31 -10.57 9.75
C ASN A 3 -8.03 -10.20 9.00
N LEU A 4 -6.97 -11.00 9.14
CA LEU A 4 -5.67 -10.71 8.54
C LEU A 4 -5.71 -10.82 7.01
N ASN A 5 -6.60 -11.64 6.45
CA ASN A 5 -6.81 -11.74 5.01
C ASN A 5 -7.39 -10.43 4.46
N ASN A 6 -8.32 -9.79 5.19
CA ASN A 6 -8.85 -8.49 4.78
C ASN A 6 -7.76 -7.40 4.82
N LEU A 7 -6.87 -7.44 5.83
CA LEU A 7 -5.69 -6.58 5.88
C LEU A 7 -4.78 -6.80 4.66
N LEU A 8 -4.52 -8.06 4.33
CA LEU A 8 -3.70 -8.40 3.17
C LEU A 8 -4.34 -7.93 1.85
N VAL A 9 -5.66 -8.01 1.72
CA VAL A 9 -6.40 -7.45 0.57
C VAL A 9 -6.24 -5.94 0.48
N ALA A 10 -6.40 -5.22 1.59
CA ALA A 10 -6.21 -3.77 1.61
C ALA A 10 -4.79 -3.38 1.17
N VAL A 11 -3.77 -4.10 1.66
CA VAL A 11 -2.37 -3.91 1.27
C VAL A 11 -2.14 -4.23 -0.22
N SER A 12 -2.66 -5.35 -0.69
CA SER A 12 -2.57 -5.74 -2.10
C SER A 12 -3.21 -4.69 -3.01
N ASN A 13 -4.41 -4.20 -2.67
CA ASN A 13 -5.09 -3.17 -3.45
C ASN A 13 -4.30 -1.86 -3.50
N ALA A 14 -3.65 -1.47 -2.39
CA ALA A 14 -2.80 -0.29 -2.36
C ALA A 14 -1.59 -0.44 -3.30
N LEU A 15 -0.97 -1.62 -3.34
CA LEU A 15 0.12 -1.93 -4.27
C LEU A 15 -0.36 -1.99 -5.72
N ASP A 16 -1.54 -2.55 -5.99
CA ASP A 16 -2.14 -2.55 -7.33
C ASP A 16 -2.36 -1.12 -7.84
N PHE A 17 -2.72 -0.18 -6.97
CA PHE A 17 -2.86 1.23 -7.35
C PHE A 17 -1.52 1.85 -7.75
N VAL A 18 -0.44 1.49 -7.04
CA VAL A 18 0.92 1.85 -7.46
C VAL A 18 1.15 1.32 -8.86
N GLU A 19 0.98 0.02 -9.10
CA GLU A 19 1.14 -0.62 -10.42
C GLU A 19 0.30 0.03 -11.53
N MET A 20 -0.97 0.35 -11.24
CA MET A 20 -1.90 0.92 -12.22
C MET A 20 -1.47 2.32 -12.70
N ASP A 21 -0.95 3.18 -11.83
CA ASP A 21 -0.35 4.46 -12.24
C ASP A 21 0.81 4.29 -13.23
N ILE A 22 1.56 3.22 -13.07
CA ILE A 22 2.83 2.98 -13.75
C ILE A 22 2.60 2.40 -15.14
N LEU A 23 1.73 1.41 -15.20
CA LEU A 23 1.51 0.55 -16.35
C LEU A 23 0.22 0.87 -17.10
N GLY A 24 -0.67 1.67 -16.50
CA GLY A 24 -2.04 1.88 -16.98
C GLY A 24 -2.97 0.68 -16.77
N ILE A 25 -2.45 -0.44 -16.26
CA ILE A 25 -3.15 -1.68 -15.90
C ILE A 25 -2.48 -2.27 -14.66
N THR A 26 -3.21 -3.04 -13.86
CA THR A 26 -2.62 -3.84 -12.77
C THR A 26 -1.80 -4.97 -13.38
N SER A 27 -0.57 -5.18 -12.93
CA SER A 27 0.26 -6.29 -13.43
C SER A 27 -0.13 -7.63 -12.82
N ASN A 28 -0.76 -7.58 -11.63
CA ASN A 28 -1.08 -8.72 -10.76
C ASN A 28 0.13 -9.65 -10.48
N HIS A 29 1.35 -9.14 -10.68
CA HIS A 29 2.58 -9.90 -10.54
C HIS A 29 2.73 -10.44 -9.12
N SER A 30 2.68 -9.57 -8.12
CA SER A 30 2.82 -9.96 -6.71
C SER A 30 1.75 -10.97 -6.26
N LYS A 31 0.55 -10.91 -6.86
CA LYS A 31 -0.53 -11.89 -6.60
C LYS A 31 -0.25 -13.25 -7.23
N ARG A 32 0.27 -13.30 -8.46
CA ARG A 32 0.74 -14.55 -9.08
C ARG A 32 1.89 -15.17 -8.30
N VAL A 33 2.82 -14.32 -7.82
CA VAL A 33 3.92 -14.75 -6.96
C VAL A 33 3.36 -15.36 -5.67
N ALA A 34 2.45 -14.66 -4.98
CA ALA A 34 1.76 -15.18 -3.80
C ALA A 34 1.05 -16.51 -4.03
N TYR A 35 0.29 -16.63 -5.13
CA TYR A 35 -0.48 -17.82 -5.43
C TYR A 35 0.40 -19.04 -5.66
N LEU A 36 1.47 -18.92 -6.46
CA LEU A 36 2.40 -20.03 -6.68
C LEU A 36 3.26 -20.32 -5.44
N SER A 37 3.68 -19.29 -4.72
CA SER A 37 4.41 -19.44 -3.45
C SER A 37 3.60 -20.23 -2.42
N PHE A 38 2.30 -19.94 -2.31
CA PHE A 38 1.37 -20.70 -1.46
C PHE A 38 1.37 -22.19 -1.81
N TYR A 39 1.18 -22.54 -3.08
CA TYR A 39 1.13 -23.94 -3.50
C TYR A 39 2.47 -24.67 -3.32
N LEU A 40 3.59 -23.98 -3.57
CA LEU A 40 4.92 -24.52 -3.28
C LEU A 40 5.09 -24.79 -1.78
N ALA A 41 4.80 -23.80 -0.94
CA ALA A 41 4.89 -23.92 0.52
C ALA A 41 4.03 -25.08 1.05
N LYS A 42 2.76 -25.14 0.62
CA LYS A 42 1.81 -26.17 1.00
C LYS A 42 2.30 -27.58 0.65
N LYS A 43 2.77 -27.78 -0.59
CA LYS A 43 3.30 -29.09 -1.03
C LYS A 43 4.65 -29.43 -0.40
N LEU A 44 5.43 -28.44 0.01
CA LEU A 44 6.68 -28.63 0.77
C LEU A 44 6.43 -28.97 2.25
N GLY A 45 5.18 -28.93 2.70
CA GLY A 45 4.75 -29.31 4.04
C GLY A 45 4.83 -28.19 5.08
N LEU A 46 4.85 -26.93 4.65
CA LEU A 46 4.77 -25.78 5.56
C LEU A 46 3.39 -25.76 6.26
N SER A 47 3.37 -25.24 7.49
CA SER A 47 2.15 -25.07 8.30
C SER A 47 1.16 -24.09 7.66
N SER A 48 -0.07 -24.03 8.18
CA SER A 48 -1.09 -23.11 7.64
C SER A 48 -0.70 -21.65 7.91
N GLU A 49 -0.08 -21.39 9.05
CA GLU A 49 0.49 -20.12 9.47
C GLU A 49 1.61 -19.68 8.53
N GLU A 50 2.59 -20.56 8.27
CA GLU A 50 3.66 -20.31 7.29
C GLU A 50 3.12 -20.10 5.87
N CYS A 51 2.05 -20.82 5.49
CA CYS A 51 1.40 -20.63 4.19
C CYS A 51 0.68 -19.28 4.07
N PHE A 52 0.12 -18.75 5.16
CA PHE A 52 -0.42 -17.40 5.17
C PHE A 52 0.70 -16.36 5.09
N ASP A 53 1.76 -16.53 5.89
CA ASP A 53 2.88 -15.59 5.92
C ASP A 53 3.59 -15.51 4.58
N ILE A 54 3.87 -16.63 3.90
CA ILE A 54 4.54 -16.58 2.60
C ILE A 54 3.70 -15.85 1.53
N VAL A 55 2.36 -15.94 1.60
CA VAL A 55 1.47 -15.17 0.71
C VAL A 55 1.61 -13.67 1.03
N ALA A 56 1.52 -13.31 2.31
CA ALA A 56 1.63 -11.92 2.74
C ALA A 56 2.98 -11.31 2.34
N ILE A 57 4.07 -12.04 2.56
CA ILE A 57 5.41 -11.63 2.16
C ILE A 57 5.53 -11.57 0.63
N SER A 58 4.97 -12.51 -0.11
CA SER A 58 4.99 -12.48 -1.58
C SER A 58 4.24 -11.26 -2.15
N ILE A 59 3.15 -10.82 -1.52
CA ILE A 59 2.47 -9.57 -1.91
C ILE A 59 3.35 -8.36 -1.60
N LEU A 60 4.07 -8.39 -0.49
CA LEU A 60 4.89 -7.30 0.03
C LEU A 60 6.36 -7.31 -0.42
N HIS A 61 6.84 -8.30 -1.18
CA HIS A 61 8.29 -8.53 -1.35
C HIS A 61 9.04 -7.30 -1.91
N ASP A 62 8.41 -6.59 -2.84
CA ASP A 62 8.95 -5.42 -3.53
C ASP A 62 8.60 -4.08 -2.85
N ASN A 63 8.08 -4.09 -1.63
CA ASN A 63 7.61 -2.87 -0.96
C ASN A 63 8.73 -1.82 -0.76
N GLY A 64 10.01 -2.23 -0.70
CA GLY A 64 11.16 -1.33 -0.56
C GLY A 64 11.52 -0.54 -1.83
N ILE A 65 11.00 -0.93 -2.99
CA ILE A 65 11.31 -0.27 -4.27
C ILE A 65 10.72 1.13 -4.31
N SER A 66 9.49 1.30 -3.81
CA SER A 66 8.76 2.57 -3.82
C SER A 66 9.53 3.67 -3.08
N GLU A 67 10.15 3.34 -1.95
CA GLU A 67 10.94 4.31 -1.18
C GLU A 67 12.23 4.67 -1.89
N LYS A 68 12.92 3.69 -2.48
CA LYS A 68 14.13 3.95 -3.27
C LYS A 68 13.84 4.83 -4.49
N MET A 69 12.65 4.70 -5.09
CA MET A 69 12.24 5.54 -6.22
C MET A 69 12.23 7.02 -5.89
N LEU A 70 11.66 7.41 -4.75
CA LEU A 70 11.62 8.81 -4.31
C LEU A 70 13.01 9.46 -4.22
N HIS A 71 14.00 8.66 -3.80
CA HIS A 71 15.36 9.12 -3.53
C HIS A 71 16.30 8.96 -4.73
N SER A 72 15.84 8.35 -5.83
CA SER A 72 16.64 8.10 -7.02
C SER A 72 16.43 9.18 -8.09
N ASN A 73 17.52 9.66 -8.70
CA ASN A 73 17.47 10.59 -9.85
C ASN A 73 17.32 9.85 -11.20
N ILE A 74 16.79 8.62 -11.19
CA ILE A 74 16.69 7.78 -12.39
C ILE A 74 15.61 8.36 -13.30
N LYS A 75 16.00 8.72 -14.53
CA LYS A 75 15.08 9.20 -15.57
C LYS A 75 14.57 8.03 -16.40
N GLY A 76 13.31 8.08 -16.80
CA GLY A 76 12.67 7.05 -17.63
C GLY A 76 11.20 6.87 -17.27
N SER A 77 10.49 6.02 -18.00
CA SER A 77 9.17 5.55 -17.53
C SER A 77 9.33 4.85 -16.20
N TYR A 78 8.28 4.81 -15.38
CA TYR A 78 8.36 4.13 -14.09
C TYR A 78 8.73 2.66 -14.26
N GLN A 79 8.22 1.93 -15.27
CA GLN A 79 8.65 0.55 -15.54
C GLN A 79 10.17 0.40 -15.70
N VAL A 80 10.81 1.36 -16.37
CA VAL A 80 12.28 1.39 -16.50
C VAL A 80 12.94 1.64 -15.16
N ARG A 81 12.40 2.57 -14.35
CA ARG A 81 12.92 2.84 -13.00
C ARG A 81 12.78 1.62 -12.10
N GLN A 82 11.63 0.94 -12.12
CA GLN A 82 11.37 -0.27 -11.34
C GLN A 82 12.33 -1.39 -11.71
N ASN A 83 12.42 -1.74 -13.00
CA ASN A 83 13.36 -2.77 -13.48
C ASN A 83 14.84 -2.48 -13.13
N VAL A 84 15.20 -1.19 -12.99
CA VAL A 84 16.54 -0.79 -12.54
C VAL A 84 16.67 -0.94 -11.03
N LEU A 85 15.68 -0.50 -10.26
CA LEU A 85 15.70 -0.51 -8.79
C LEU A 85 15.53 -1.91 -8.18
N GLU A 86 14.79 -2.81 -8.83
CA GLU A 86 14.75 -4.25 -8.50
C GLU A 86 16.16 -4.88 -8.55
N ARG A 87 17.09 -4.29 -9.32
CA ARG A 87 18.48 -4.76 -9.42
C ARG A 87 19.42 -4.10 -8.42
N ILE A 88 18.88 -3.23 -7.56
CA ILE A 88 19.63 -2.52 -6.54
C ILE A 88 19.38 -3.18 -5.19
N GLU A 89 20.43 -3.75 -4.61
CA GLU A 89 20.40 -4.51 -3.35
C GLU A 89 19.68 -3.78 -2.21
N GLU A 90 19.82 -2.45 -2.12
CA GLU A 90 19.30 -1.68 -0.99
C GLU A 90 17.78 -1.69 -0.81
N HIS A 91 16.98 -2.09 -1.81
CA HIS A 91 15.52 -2.18 -1.60
C HIS A 91 15.14 -3.35 -0.69
N CYS A 92 15.95 -4.40 -0.61
CA CYS A 92 15.71 -5.56 0.25
C CYS A 92 15.72 -5.19 1.76
N PRO A 93 16.76 -4.53 2.31
CA PRO A 93 16.75 -4.13 3.72
C PRO A 93 15.69 -3.07 4.04
N ILE A 94 15.37 -2.18 3.09
CA ILE A 94 14.25 -1.24 3.26
C ILE A 94 12.93 -2.01 3.36
N GLY A 95 12.72 -2.96 2.44
CA GLY A 95 11.52 -3.78 2.39
C GLY A 95 11.32 -4.62 3.65
N GLU A 96 12.40 -5.20 4.19
CA GLU A 96 12.41 -5.94 5.45
C GLU A 96 12.02 -5.05 6.64
N GLU A 97 12.60 -3.85 6.74
CA GLU A 97 12.30 -2.89 7.81
C GLU A 97 10.85 -2.38 7.73
N ASN A 98 10.31 -2.24 6.53
CA ASN A 98 8.94 -1.76 6.30
C ASN A 98 7.86 -2.73 6.76
N ILE A 99 8.13 -4.03 6.72
CA ILE A 99 7.17 -5.07 7.12
C ILE A 99 7.31 -5.51 8.58
N LYS A 100 8.27 -4.97 9.34
CA LYS A 100 8.57 -5.44 10.71
C LYS A 100 7.37 -5.42 11.67
N ASP A 101 6.43 -4.50 11.44
CA ASP A 101 5.25 -4.31 12.26
C ASP A 101 4.02 -5.05 11.68
N PHE A 102 4.14 -5.69 10.52
CA PHE A 102 3.08 -6.48 9.92
C PHE A 102 2.80 -7.74 10.78
N PRO A 103 1.53 -8.13 10.98
CA PRO A 103 1.17 -9.15 11.97
C PRO A 103 1.34 -10.57 11.43
N PHE A 104 2.58 -10.96 11.10
CA PHE A 104 2.90 -12.32 10.69
C PHE A 104 2.61 -13.33 11.81
N LEU A 105 2.33 -14.56 11.42
CA LEU A 105 1.97 -15.65 12.33
C LEU A 105 3.19 -16.45 12.82
N THR A 106 4.31 -16.34 12.11
CA THR A 106 5.57 -17.04 12.36
C THR A 106 6.77 -16.10 12.32
N ASP A 107 7.97 -16.63 12.62
CA ASP A 107 9.22 -15.86 12.49
C ASP A 107 9.62 -15.75 11.01
N VAL A 108 9.38 -14.57 10.43
CA VAL A 108 9.59 -14.29 9.01
C VAL A 108 10.89 -13.54 8.71
N LYS A 109 11.81 -13.52 9.69
CA LYS A 109 13.03 -12.72 9.61
C LYS A 109 13.90 -13.05 8.40
N ASN A 110 14.39 -11.98 7.76
CA ASN A 110 15.27 -11.98 6.60
C ASN A 110 14.67 -12.59 5.33
N ILE A 111 13.35 -12.82 5.28
CA ILE A 111 12.75 -13.39 4.07
C ILE A 111 12.75 -12.34 2.95
N ILE A 112 12.31 -11.11 3.22
CA ILE A 112 12.40 -10.02 2.24
C ILE A 112 13.87 -9.62 2.07
N LEU A 113 14.69 -9.61 3.12
CA LEU A 113 16.11 -9.31 2.97
C LEU A 113 16.79 -10.21 1.93
N TYR A 114 16.42 -11.49 1.85
CA TYR A 114 17.07 -12.48 0.99
C TYR A 114 16.23 -12.94 -0.20
N HIS A 115 15.14 -12.25 -0.56
CA HIS A 115 14.25 -12.70 -1.63
C HIS A 115 14.85 -12.60 -3.05
N HIS A 116 16.00 -11.94 -3.22
CA HIS A 116 16.79 -11.96 -4.47
C HIS A 116 18.03 -12.87 -4.39
N GLU A 117 18.12 -13.69 -3.35
CA GLU A 117 19.19 -14.67 -3.26
C GLU A 117 19.01 -15.80 -4.26
N ARG A 118 20.15 -16.38 -4.64
CA ARG A 118 20.22 -17.52 -5.54
C ARG A 118 20.84 -18.69 -4.80
N PHE A 119 20.33 -19.90 -5.03
CA PHE A 119 20.84 -21.10 -4.37
C PHE A 119 22.36 -21.30 -4.52
N ASP A 120 22.96 -20.85 -5.64
CA ASP A 120 24.41 -20.88 -5.88
C ASP A 120 25.24 -19.77 -5.19
N GLY A 121 24.60 -18.87 -4.44
CA GLY A 121 25.27 -17.75 -3.76
C GLY A 121 25.65 -16.59 -4.69
N LYS A 122 25.06 -16.51 -5.88
CA LYS A 122 25.25 -15.37 -6.80
C LYS A 122 24.15 -14.32 -6.71
N GLY A 123 23.34 -14.35 -5.66
CA GLY A 123 22.39 -13.27 -5.36
C GLY A 123 23.09 -12.09 -4.69
N PHE A 124 22.31 -11.18 -4.13
CA PHE A 124 22.81 -9.89 -3.68
C PHE A 124 23.79 -9.96 -2.50
N PHE A 125 23.49 -10.76 -1.48
CA PHE A 125 24.26 -10.82 -0.24
C PHE A 125 25.19 -12.05 -0.18
N GLY A 126 25.17 -12.89 -1.21
CA GLY A 126 26.08 -14.03 -1.38
C GLY A 126 25.81 -15.20 -0.44
N ILE A 127 24.67 -15.23 0.25
CA ILE A 127 24.25 -16.41 1.02
C ILE A 127 23.79 -17.53 0.09
N LYS A 128 23.98 -18.79 0.47
CA LYS A 128 23.81 -19.92 -0.46
C LYS A 128 23.14 -21.13 0.17
N GLY A 129 22.53 -21.95 -0.67
CA GLY A 129 21.93 -23.20 -0.26
C GLY A 129 20.91 -23.03 0.86
N ASP A 130 21.00 -23.90 1.86
CA ASP A 130 20.10 -23.92 3.02
C ASP A 130 20.32 -22.77 4.01
N GLN A 131 21.30 -21.88 3.77
CA GLN A 131 21.43 -20.63 4.53
C GLN A 131 20.34 -19.62 4.14
N ILE A 132 19.75 -19.77 2.96
CA ILE A 132 18.66 -18.92 2.47
C ILE A 132 17.37 -19.45 3.08
N PRO A 133 16.57 -18.62 3.78
CA PRO A 133 15.26 -19.02 4.28
C PRO A 133 14.41 -19.65 3.18
N ILE A 134 13.72 -20.75 3.48
CA ILE A 134 13.00 -21.52 2.46
C ILE A 134 11.93 -20.67 1.74
N MET A 135 11.24 -19.78 2.47
CA MET A 135 10.29 -18.84 1.89
C MET A 135 10.96 -17.86 0.92
N ALA A 136 12.17 -17.37 1.24
CA ALA A 136 12.92 -16.49 0.35
C ALA A 136 13.36 -17.22 -0.93
N GLN A 137 13.77 -18.50 -0.83
CA GLN A 137 14.06 -19.33 -2.00
C GLN A 137 12.83 -19.52 -2.90
N ILE A 138 11.65 -19.74 -2.29
CA ILE A 138 10.39 -19.89 -3.01
C ILE A 138 10.04 -18.60 -3.74
N ILE A 139 10.05 -17.46 -3.04
CA ILE A 139 9.71 -16.14 -3.60
C ILE A 139 10.67 -15.79 -4.74
N SER A 140 11.99 -15.85 -4.50
CA SER A 140 13.04 -15.59 -5.51
C SER A 140 12.81 -16.39 -6.79
N PHE A 141 12.49 -17.68 -6.62
CA PHE A 141 12.27 -18.58 -7.74
C PHE A 141 11.00 -18.22 -8.51
N VAL A 142 9.85 -18.07 -7.82
CA VAL A 142 8.57 -17.78 -8.46
C VAL A 142 8.58 -16.40 -9.13
N ASP A 143 9.08 -15.38 -8.46
CA ASP A 143 9.26 -14.03 -8.98
C ASP A 143 10.06 -14.07 -10.30
N THR A 144 11.21 -14.76 -10.30
CA THR A 144 12.03 -14.93 -11.50
C THR A 144 11.29 -15.62 -12.64
N ILE A 145 10.51 -16.66 -12.36
CA ILE A 145 9.76 -17.37 -13.41
C ILE A 145 8.62 -16.51 -13.96
N ASP A 146 7.85 -15.83 -13.12
CA ASP A 146 6.76 -14.96 -13.59
C ASP A 146 7.28 -13.81 -14.46
N ARG A 147 8.37 -13.15 -14.05
CA ARG A 147 8.97 -12.06 -14.83
C ARG A 147 9.55 -12.53 -16.17
N LEU A 148 10.19 -13.71 -16.21
CA LEU A 148 10.81 -14.21 -17.44
C LEU A 148 9.80 -14.74 -18.46
N PHE A 149 8.72 -15.36 -18.00
CA PHE A 149 7.80 -16.07 -18.87
C PHE A 149 6.43 -15.43 -18.99
N ASN A 150 6.08 -14.45 -18.15
CA ASN A 150 4.77 -13.82 -18.08
C ASN A 150 3.66 -14.88 -17.99
N LEU A 151 3.48 -15.47 -16.79
CA LEU A 151 2.68 -16.69 -16.63
C LEU A 151 1.17 -16.48 -16.82
N LYS A 152 0.70 -15.23 -16.83
CA LYS A 152 -0.71 -14.92 -17.12
C LYS A 152 -1.14 -15.19 -18.57
N GLU A 153 -0.20 -15.33 -19.50
CA GLU A 153 -0.49 -15.45 -20.95
C GLU A 153 0.18 -16.66 -21.58
N ASN A 154 -0.56 -17.36 -22.45
CA ASN A 154 -0.05 -18.43 -23.33
C ASN A 154 0.82 -19.48 -22.61
N TYR A 155 0.43 -19.82 -21.37
CA TYR A 155 1.18 -20.76 -20.54
C TYR A 155 1.39 -22.11 -21.24
N GLU A 156 0.34 -22.65 -21.89
CA GLU A 156 0.39 -23.94 -22.59
C GLU A 156 1.46 -23.99 -23.70
N GLU A 157 1.70 -22.86 -24.37
CA GLU A 157 2.73 -22.76 -25.40
C GLU A 157 4.14 -22.63 -24.81
N LYS A 158 4.24 -22.11 -23.58
CA LYS A 158 5.50 -21.82 -22.88
C LYS A 158 5.95 -22.95 -21.95
N GLU A 159 5.05 -23.85 -21.54
CA GLU A 159 5.30 -24.91 -20.54
C GLU A 159 6.64 -25.63 -20.79
N LYS A 160 6.85 -26.12 -22.02
CA LYS A 160 8.08 -26.84 -22.38
C LYS A 160 9.34 -25.99 -22.17
N HIS A 161 9.30 -24.72 -22.58
CA HIS A 161 10.43 -23.81 -22.41
C HIS A 161 10.69 -23.47 -20.94
N ILE A 162 9.64 -23.30 -20.14
CA ILE A 162 9.74 -23.10 -18.68
C ILE A 162 10.41 -24.31 -18.05
N VAL A 163 9.93 -25.53 -18.34
CA VAL A 163 10.49 -26.78 -17.80
C VAL A 163 11.98 -26.94 -18.19
N GLU A 164 12.34 -26.68 -19.44
CA GLU A 164 13.72 -26.73 -19.91
C GLU A 164 14.61 -25.68 -19.23
N TYR A 165 14.10 -24.47 -19.01
CA TYR A 165 14.80 -23.42 -18.29
C TYR A 165 15.02 -23.81 -16.82
N VAL A 166 13.95 -24.17 -16.10
CA VAL A 166 13.98 -24.52 -14.68
C VAL A 166 14.93 -25.69 -14.44
N LYS A 167 14.94 -26.70 -15.32
CA LYS A 167 15.90 -27.81 -15.25
C LYS A 167 17.36 -27.34 -15.24
N ARG A 168 17.71 -26.31 -16.02
CA ARG A 168 19.06 -25.74 -16.06
C ARG A 168 19.40 -24.89 -14.84
N GLN A 169 18.39 -24.49 -14.06
CA GLN A 169 18.51 -23.67 -12.86
C GLN A 169 18.57 -24.48 -11.57
N GLU A 170 18.46 -25.82 -11.64
CA GLU A 170 18.61 -26.70 -10.49
C GLU A 170 19.94 -26.46 -9.77
N ASN A 171 19.87 -26.25 -8.45
CA ASN A 171 20.98 -25.89 -7.57
C ASN A 171 21.75 -24.63 -8.00
N LYS A 172 21.13 -23.77 -8.83
CA LYS A 172 21.64 -22.45 -9.21
C LYS A 172 20.72 -21.34 -8.71
N LEU A 173 19.52 -21.28 -9.27
CA LEU A 173 18.50 -20.34 -8.80
C LEU A 173 17.79 -20.93 -7.57
N VAL A 174 17.47 -22.22 -7.63
CA VAL A 174 16.53 -22.87 -6.73
C VAL A 174 17.03 -24.26 -6.33
N SER A 175 16.67 -24.71 -5.12
CA SER A 175 16.99 -26.06 -4.64
C SER A 175 16.28 -27.15 -5.44
N THR A 176 16.87 -28.34 -5.53
CA THR A 176 16.20 -29.53 -6.09
C THR A 176 14.85 -29.81 -5.41
N LYS A 177 14.73 -29.54 -4.10
CA LYS A 177 13.50 -29.76 -3.33
C LYS A 177 12.33 -28.93 -3.88
N ILE A 178 12.50 -27.62 -4.03
CA ILE A 178 11.46 -26.72 -4.55
C ILE A 178 11.18 -27.04 -6.02
N LEU A 179 12.22 -27.32 -6.81
CA LEU A 179 12.11 -27.61 -8.24
C LEU A 179 11.26 -28.87 -8.53
N ASN A 180 11.40 -29.92 -7.72
CA ASN A 180 10.57 -31.12 -7.84
C ASN A 180 9.09 -30.81 -7.62
N VAL A 181 8.77 -30.01 -6.60
CA VAL A 181 7.39 -29.58 -6.33
C VAL A 181 6.86 -28.69 -7.45
N PHE A 182 7.68 -27.78 -7.97
CA PHE A 182 7.30 -26.93 -9.10
C PHE A 182 6.92 -27.73 -10.34
N TYR A 183 7.60 -28.84 -10.64
CA TYR A 183 7.22 -29.71 -11.76
C TYR A 183 5.83 -30.35 -11.61
N GLU A 184 5.36 -30.56 -10.37
CA GLU A 184 3.99 -30.98 -10.15
C GLU A 184 3.02 -29.83 -10.40
N LEU A 185 3.32 -28.64 -9.87
CA LEU A 185 2.46 -27.46 -10.01
C LEU A 185 2.29 -27.02 -11.45
N ILE A 186 3.37 -27.04 -12.23
CA ILE A 186 3.32 -26.58 -13.62
C ILE A 186 2.40 -27.48 -14.46
N ARG A 187 2.26 -28.76 -14.10
CA ARG A 187 1.37 -29.70 -14.82
C ARG A 187 -0.09 -29.60 -14.38
N ASP A 188 -0.37 -28.88 -13.30
CA ASP A 188 -1.71 -28.69 -12.78
C ASP A 188 -2.42 -27.57 -13.54
N LYS A 189 -3.36 -27.95 -14.40
CA LYS A 189 -4.06 -27.01 -15.28
C LYS A 189 -4.94 -26.02 -14.52
N ASP A 190 -5.52 -26.44 -13.39
CA ASP A 190 -6.41 -25.57 -12.62
C ASP A 190 -5.59 -24.48 -11.92
N ILE A 191 -4.44 -24.86 -11.34
CA ILE A 191 -3.49 -23.89 -10.77
C ILE A 191 -3.00 -22.92 -11.85
N MET A 192 -2.64 -23.43 -13.02
CA MET A 192 -2.07 -22.59 -14.07
C MET A 192 -3.10 -21.66 -14.72
N LEU A 193 -4.35 -22.11 -14.87
CA LEU A 193 -5.44 -21.27 -15.36
C LEU A 193 -5.72 -20.07 -14.44
N ASN A 194 -5.64 -20.29 -13.13
CA ASN A 194 -5.87 -19.27 -12.11
C ASN A 194 -4.82 -18.16 -12.06
N LEU A 195 -3.72 -18.26 -12.83
CA LEU A 195 -2.74 -17.17 -12.98
C LEU A 195 -3.20 -16.04 -13.90
N LYS A 196 -4.30 -16.20 -14.64
CA LYS A 196 -4.82 -15.14 -15.50
C LYS A 196 -5.27 -13.94 -14.66
N ASP A 197 -5.09 -12.74 -15.22
CA ASP A 197 -5.45 -11.48 -14.56
C ASP A 197 -6.91 -11.43 -14.09
N GLU A 198 -7.82 -12.08 -14.81
CA GLU A 198 -9.26 -12.14 -14.49
C GLU A 198 -9.63 -13.11 -13.36
N LEU A 199 -8.72 -14.02 -12.98
CA LEU A 199 -8.98 -15.09 -12.00
C LEU A 199 -8.09 -14.99 -10.75
N ILE A 200 -6.94 -14.33 -10.86
CA ILE A 200 -5.91 -14.36 -9.82
C ILE A 200 -6.37 -13.78 -8.48
N ASP A 201 -7.21 -12.74 -8.50
CA ASP A 201 -7.77 -12.14 -7.29
C ASP A 201 -8.61 -13.14 -6.49
N SER A 202 -9.58 -13.78 -7.15
CA SER A 202 -10.40 -14.82 -6.55
C SER A 202 -9.55 -16.02 -6.14
N ALA A 203 -8.61 -16.43 -6.98
CA ALA A 203 -7.79 -17.61 -6.72
C ALA A 203 -6.92 -17.44 -5.47
N VAL A 204 -6.31 -16.27 -5.28
CA VAL A 204 -5.55 -15.93 -4.07
C VAL A 204 -6.49 -15.98 -2.86
N LEU A 205 -7.62 -15.25 -2.92
CA LEU A 205 -8.56 -15.15 -1.80
C LEU A 205 -9.18 -16.48 -1.36
N GLU A 206 -9.54 -17.35 -2.31
CA GLU A 206 -10.20 -18.63 -2.03
C GLU A 206 -9.25 -19.68 -1.44
N ASN A 207 -7.94 -19.52 -1.64
CA ASN A 207 -6.96 -20.55 -1.28
C ASN A 207 -6.16 -20.21 -0.01
N ILE A 208 -5.99 -18.92 0.33
CA ILE A 208 -5.21 -18.54 1.51
C ILE A 208 -5.94 -18.96 2.80
N PRO A 209 -5.24 -19.61 3.75
CA PRO A 209 -5.79 -19.88 5.08
C PRO A 209 -6.30 -18.61 5.76
N THR A 210 -7.48 -18.68 6.39
CA THR A 210 -8.07 -17.53 7.07
C THR A 210 -7.62 -17.44 8.52
N PHE A 211 -7.10 -16.27 8.93
CA PHE A 211 -6.72 -16.01 10.30
C PHE A 211 -7.34 -14.72 10.84
N THR A 212 -7.68 -14.73 12.12
CA THR A 212 -8.16 -13.55 12.85
C THR A 212 -7.30 -13.30 14.07
N GLN A 213 -6.98 -12.05 14.34
CA GLN A 213 -6.25 -11.64 15.54
C GLN A 213 -7.00 -10.53 16.29
N GLU A 214 -6.85 -10.49 17.59
CA GLU A 214 -7.23 -9.32 18.39
C GLU A 214 -6.07 -8.33 18.38
N LEU A 215 -6.26 -7.20 17.69
CA LEU A 215 -5.28 -6.13 17.60
C LEU A 215 -5.91 -4.86 18.16
N SER A 216 -5.18 -4.20 19.03
CA SER A 216 -5.47 -2.84 19.49
C SER A 216 -5.30 -1.84 18.34
N TYR A 217 -5.96 -0.68 18.41
CA TYR A 217 -5.76 0.36 17.41
C TYR A 217 -4.32 0.91 17.36
N MET A 218 -3.53 0.71 18.42
CA MET A 218 -2.11 1.04 18.39
C MET A 218 -1.33 0.07 17.48
N GLU A 219 -1.60 -1.23 17.61
CA GLU A 219 -1.01 -2.26 16.73
C GLU A 219 -1.48 -2.06 15.29
N ILE A 220 -2.78 -1.80 15.08
CA ILE A 220 -3.33 -1.45 13.76
C ILE A 220 -2.57 -0.28 13.15
N ARG A 221 -2.36 0.79 13.91
CA ARG A 221 -1.63 1.97 13.41
C ARG A 221 -0.20 1.61 13.01
N ASN A 222 0.49 0.78 13.79
CA ASN A 222 1.83 0.34 13.45
C ASN A 222 1.85 -0.47 12.15
N ILE A 223 0.88 -1.36 11.97
CA ILE A 223 0.70 -2.14 10.75
C ILE A 223 0.42 -1.22 9.56
N THR A 224 -0.48 -0.24 9.70
CA THR A 224 -0.85 0.66 8.60
C THR A 224 0.27 1.63 8.21
N LYS A 225 1.35 1.76 9.00
CA LYS A 225 2.53 2.54 8.60
C LYS A 225 3.15 2.05 7.30
N VAL A 226 3.09 0.75 7.00
CA VAL A 226 3.58 0.25 5.70
C VAL A 226 2.79 0.87 4.55
N LEU A 227 1.47 0.99 4.71
CA LEU A 227 0.59 1.63 3.74
C LEU A 227 0.90 3.12 3.64
N SER A 228 1.00 3.82 4.78
CA SER A 228 1.38 5.24 4.79
C SER A 228 2.72 5.49 4.11
N LYS A 229 3.74 4.66 4.35
CA LYS A 229 5.01 4.74 3.64
C LYS A 229 4.85 4.58 2.12
N ILE A 230 4.02 3.66 1.65
CA ILE A 230 3.74 3.51 0.22
C ILE A 230 3.08 4.76 -0.36
N ILE A 231 2.14 5.38 0.38
CA ILE A 231 1.49 6.66 0.00
C ILE A 231 2.52 7.79 -0.09
N ASP A 232 3.38 7.88 0.91
CA ASP A 232 4.47 8.84 1.00
C ASP A 232 5.44 8.69 -0.18
N CYS A 233 5.62 7.47 -0.68
CA CYS A 233 6.44 7.19 -1.86
C CYS A 233 5.90 7.74 -3.18
N LYS A 234 4.61 8.09 -3.22
CA LYS A 234 3.99 8.61 -4.43
C LYS A 234 4.44 10.02 -4.77
N SER A 235 4.63 10.84 -3.75
CA SER A 235 5.00 12.25 -3.89
C SER A 235 5.79 12.69 -2.67
N LYS A 236 6.84 13.49 -2.88
CA LYS A 236 7.61 14.06 -1.76
C LYS A 236 6.76 14.93 -0.83
N PHE A 237 5.56 15.34 -1.26
CA PHE A 237 4.65 16.21 -0.49
C PHE A 237 3.71 15.41 0.41
N THR A 238 3.37 14.18 0.06
CA THR A 238 2.39 13.39 0.82
C THR A 238 2.94 12.93 2.17
N SER A 239 4.26 12.80 2.33
CA SER A 239 4.89 12.35 3.58
C SER A 239 4.82 13.36 4.71
N TYR A 240 5.29 14.59 4.49
CA TYR A 240 5.20 15.67 5.47
C TYR A 240 3.74 16.00 5.78
N HIS A 241 2.88 15.93 4.76
CA HIS A 241 1.46 16.21 4.88
C HIS A 241 0.75 15.24 5.83
N SER A 242 0.88 13.93 5.59
CA SER A 242 0.20 12.91 6.41
C SER A 242 0.66 12.94 7.87
N ILE A 243 1.98 13.09 8.10
CA ILE A 243 2.55 13.17 9.46
C ILE A 243 2.08 14.44 10.18
N GLY A 244 2.07 15.58 9.49
CA GLY A 244 1.58 16.85 10.04
C GLY A 244 0.10 16.77 10.39
N LEU A 245 -0.72 16.26 9.47
CA LEU A 245 -2.15 16.07 9.69
C LEU A 245 -2.44 15.14 10.88
N ALA A 246 -1.74 14.01 10.98
CA ALA A 246 -1.86 13.09 12.11
C ALA A 246 -1.54 13.74 13.46
N THR A 247 -0.55 14.66 13.47
CA THR A 247 -0.18 15.44 14.67
C THR A 247 -1.30 16.40 15.05
N LEU A 248 -1.79 17.20 14.10
CA LEU A 248 -2.90 18.13 14.31
C LEU A 248 -4.17 17.42 14.79
N VAL A 249 -4.48 16.27 14.19
CA VAL A 249 -5.63 15.43 14.58
C VAL A 249 -5.47 14.91 16.01
N SER A 250 -4.28 14.48 16.40
CA SER A 250 -3.99 14.03 17.77
C SER A 250 -4.18 15.15 18.80
N GLU A 251 -3.72 16.37 18.49
CA GLU A 251 -3.88 17.56 19.35
C GLU A 251 -5.36 17.95 19.49
N MET A 252 -6.08 18.04 18.38
CA MET A 252 -7.52 18.37 18.41
C MET A 252 -8.35 17.28 19.09
N ALA A 253 -8.06 16.00 18.85
CA ALA A 253 -8.72 14.91 19.56
C ALA A 253 -8.54 15.02 21.08
N THR A 254 -7.34 15.45 21.52
CA THR A 254 -7.05 15.70 22.94
C THR A 254 -7.83 16.92 23.46
N TYR A 255 -7.88 18.02 22.69
CA TYR A 255 -8.66 19.22 23.01
C TYR A 255 -10.15 18.88 23.21
N TYR A 256 -10.73 18.09 22.32
CA TYR A 256 -12.12 17.63 22.42
C TYR A 256 -12.34 16.48 23.42
N LYS A 257 -11.30 16.07 24.16
CA LYS A 257 -11.35 14.99 25.17
C LYS A 257 -11.88 13.67 24.58
N LYS A 258 -11.51 13.35 23.35
CA LYS A 258 -11.82 12.06 22.72
C LYS A 258 -11.13 10.93 23.48
N GLY A 259 -11.78 9.78 23.57
CA GLY A 259 -11.17 8.59 24.17
C GLY A 259 -10.01 8.06 23.32
N GLU A 260 -9.10 7.31 23.93
CA GLU A 260 -7.89 6.80 23.25
C GLU A 260 -8.19 5.99 21.98
N GLU A 261 -9.25 5.18 22.00
CA GLU A 261 -9.67 4.40 20.83
C GLU A 261 -10.08 5.31 19.66
N GLU A 262 -10.97 6.28 19.92
CA GLU A 262 -11.46 7.22 18.89
C GLU A 262 -10.33 8.10 18.37
N LYS A 263 -9.44 8.56 19.26
CA LYS A 263 -8.24 9.31 18.90
C LYS A 263 -7.33 8.49 17.97
N LEU A 264 -7.07 7.22 18.28
CA LEU A 264 -6.26 6.36 17.41
C LEU A 264 -6.93 6.11 16.06
N LYS A 265 -8.25 5.90 16.01
CA LYS A 265 -8.97 5.78 14.73
C LYS A 265 -8.85 7.05 13.89
N LEU A 266 -8.99 8.22 14.51
CA LEU A 266 -8.85 9.52 13.84
C LEU A 266 -7.44 9.69 13.26
N ILE A 267 -6.41 9.30 14.02
CA ILE A 267 -5.02 9.33 13.57
C ILE A 267 -4.80 8.36 12.40
N ILE A 268 -5.32 7.13 12.47
CA ILE A 268 -5.23 6.17 11.35
C ILE A 268 -5.96 6.70 10.11
N ALA A 269 -7.11 7.36 10.29
CA ALA A 269 -7.83 7.99 9.18
C ALA A 269 -7.01 9.10 8.54
N ALA A 270 -6.30 9.91 9.33
CA ALA A 270 -5.35 10.91 8.83
C ALA A 270 -4.16 10.27 8.11
N ASP A 271 -3.56 9.22 8.68
CA ASP A 271 -2.43 8.49 8.10
C ASP A 271 -2.77 7.83 6.74
N LEU A 272 -4.06 7.60 6.44
CA LEU A 272 -4.53 6.85 5.26
C LEU A 272 -5.50 7.63 4.34
N HIS A 273 -5.87 8.88 4.66
CA HIS A 273 -6.89 9.64 3.92
C HIS A 273 -6.59 9.75 2.42
N ASP A 274 -5.31 9.78 2.09
CA ASP A 274 -4.76 9.95 0.75
C ASP A 274 -4.33 8.65 0.07
N ILE A 275 -4.66 7.46 0.61
CA ILE A 275 -4.20 6.19 0.03
C ILE A 275 -4.64 5.99 -1.42
N GLY A 276 -5.79 6.57 -1.80
CA GLY A 276 -6.23 6.53 -3.20
C GLY A 276 -5.41 7.40 -4.15
N LYS A 277 -4.53 8.29 -3.67
CA LYS A 277 -3.59 9.04 -4.54
C LYS A 277 -2.62 8.10 -5.26
N LEU A 278 -2.41 6.89 -4.73
CA LEU A 278 -1.64 5.84 -5.39
C LEU A 278 -2.20 5.53 -6.79
N ALA A 279 -3.52 5.58 -6.97
CA ALA A 279 -4.21 5.31 -8.22
C ALA A 279 -4.23 6.50 -9.20
N ILE A 280 -3.71 7.65 -8.80
CA ILE A 280 -3.72 8.87 -9.63
C ILE A 280 -2.44 8.93 -10.47
N PRO A 281 -2.55 9.22 -11.78
CA PRO A 281 -1.41 9.40 -12.67
C PRO A 281 -0.40 10.44 -12.17
N ASN A 282 0.88 10.08 -12.06
CA ASN A 282 1.94 10.98 -11.58
C ASN A 282 2.11 12.23 -12.46
N ASN A 283 1.88 12.13 -13.78
CA ASN A 283 1.91 13.29 -14.69
C ASN A 283 0.79 14.31 -14.42
N ILE A 284 -0.27 13.90 -13.72
CA ILE A 284 -1.35 14.77 -13.24
C ILE A 284 -1.04 15.26 -11.83
N LEU A 285 -0.65 14.36 -10.92
CA LEU A 285 -0.41 14.68 -9.51
C LEU A 285 0.75 15.67 -9.31
N GLU A 286 1.83 15.53 -10.09
CA GLU A 286 3.05 16.35 -10.02
C GLU A 286 3.10 17.43 -11.11
N LYS A 287 1.95 17.75 -11.75
CA LYS A 287 1.93 18.71 -12.85
C LYS A 287 2.34 20.11 -12.34
N PRO A 288 3.36 20.76 -12.94
CA PRO A 288 3.87 22.05 -12.47
C PRO A 288 2.99 23.25 -12.88
N THR A 289 1.89 23.01 -13.60
CA THR A 289 0.96 24.02 -14.08
C THR A 289 -0.46 23.71 -13.61
N LYS A 290 -1.38 24.68 -13.78
CA LYS A 290 -2.78 24.47 -13.42
C LYS A 290 -3.35 23.26 -14.14
N LEU A 291 -4.11 22.45 -13.39
CA LEU A 291 -4.89 21.35 -13.91
C LEU A 291 -6.07 21.90 -14.71
N ASN A 292 -6.43 21.23 -15.79
CA ASN A 292 -7.71 21.44 -16.45
C ASN A 292 -8.84 20.67 -15.70
N ASP A 293 -10.08 20.85 -16.12
CA ASP A 293 -11.24 20.25 -15.45
C ASP A 293 -11.23 18.71 -15.50
N GLU A 294 -10.74 18.12 -16.60
CA GLU A 294 -10.64 16.66 -16.75
C GLU A 294 -9.60 16.07 -15.78
N GLU A 295 -8.41 16.68 -15.74
CA GLU A 295 -7.32 16.33 -14.82
C GLU A 295 -7.76 16.50 -13.37
N TYR A 296 -8.48 17.58 -13.06
CA TYR A 296 -9.03 17.80 -11.72
C TYR A 296 -10.07 16.74 -11.34
N ASN A 297 -10.93 16.33 -12.27
CA ASN A 297 -11.88 15.24 -12.03
C ASN A 297 -11.17 13.90 -11.81
N ILE A 298 -10.04 13.64 -12.48
CA ILE A 298 -9.20 12.47 -12.19
C ILE A 298 -8.68 12.54 -10.76
N ILE A 299 -8.13 13.67 -10.30
CA ILE A 299 -7.66 13.80 -8.92
C ILE A 299 -8.77 13.52 -7.91
N LYS A 300 -9.99 14.02 -8.13
CA LYS A 300 -11.13 13.77 -7.23
C LYS A 300 -11.45 12.28 -7.03
N THR A 301 -11.01 11.40 -7.92
CA THR A 301 -11.25 9.96 -7.75
C THR A 301 -10.44 9.35 -6.61
N HIS A 302 -9.39 10.01 -6.10
CA HIS A 302 -8.56 9.46 -5.02
C HIS A 302 -9.39 9.15 -3.76
N VAL A 303 -10.35 9.99 -3.36
CA VAL A 303 -11.23 9.69 -2.20
C VAL A 303 -12.09 8.43 -2.43
N VAL A 304 -12.45 8.14 -3.68
CA VAL A 304 -13.18 6.91 -4.04
C VAL A 304 -12.25 5.71 -3.92
N TYR A 305 -11.01 5.81 -4.41
CA TYR A 305 -10.01 4.77 -4.26
C TYR A 305 -9.61 4.55 -2.79
N THR A 306 -9.50 5.61 -1.99
CA THR A 306 -9.30 5.54 -0.53
C THR A 306 -10.41 4.69 0.10
N ARG A 307 -11.67 4.96 -0.23
CA ARG A 307 -12.79 4.17 0.27
C ARG A 307 -12.70 2.70 -0.14
N LYS A 308 -12.48 2.40 -1.41
CA LYS A 308 -12.36 1.03 -1.93
C LYS A 308 -11.23 0.24 -1.26
N CYS A 309 -10.13 0.91 -0.94
CA CYS A 309 -9.01 0.28 -0.25
C CYS A 309 -9.39 -0.11 1.19
N LEU A 310 -9.98 0.84 1.92
CA LEU A 310 -10.21 0.70 3.36
C LEU A 310 -11.50 -0.06 3.71
N GLU A 311 -12.52 -0.05 2.84
CA GLU A 311 -13.82 -0.69 3.14
C GLU A 311 -13.74 -2.23 3.22
N SER A 312 -12.67 -2.83 2.68
CA SER A 312 -12.35 -4.25 2.84
C SER A 312 -12.11 -4.62 4.32
N LEU A 313 -11.70 -3.65 5.15
CA LEU A 313 -11.46 -3.82 6.57
C LEU A 313 -12.75 -3.54 7.35
N SER A 314 -13.45 -4.61 7.74
CA SER A 314 -14.73 -4.49 8.45
C SER A 314 -14.65 -3.66 9.75
N THR A 315 -13.50 -3.65 10.42
CA THR A 315 -13.24 -2.86 11.64
C THR A 315 -12.95 -1.39 11.37
N PHE A 316 -12.84 -0.96 10.10
CA PHE A 316 -12.44 0.38 9.70
C PHE A 316 -13.62 1.25 9.29
N LYS A 317 -14.89 0.84 9.47
CA LYS A 317 -16.05 1.62 9.01
C LYS A 317 -15.94 3.14 9.29
N ASP A 318 -15.64 3.52 10.53
CA ASP A 318 -15.48 4.93 10.92
C ASP A 318 -14.24 5.56 10.24
N ILE A 319 -13.10 4.86 10.25
CA ILE A 319 -11.85 5.28 9.61
C ILE A 319 -12.08 5.55 8.13
N THR A 320 -12.74 4.64 7.42
CA THR A 320 -13.08 4.73 6.00
C THR A 320 -13.97 5.93 5.71
N GLU A 321 -14.99 6.19 6.54
CA GLU A 321 -15.86 7.36 6.38
C GLU A 321 -15.04 8.66 6.55
N TRP A 322 -14.28 8.79 7.62
CA TRP A 322 -13.49 10.01 7.86
C TRP A 322 -12.45 10.22 6.76
N ALA A 323 -11.66 9.19 6.45
CA ALA A 323 -10.61 9.20 5.43
C ALA A 323 -11.15 9.49 4.02
N SER A 324 -12.36 9.07 3.65
CA SER A 324 -12.88 9.28 2.29
C SER A 324 -13.82 10.48 2.13
N ASN A 325 -14.27 11.08 3.24
CA ASN A 325 -15.15 12.24 3.21
C ASN A 325 -14.41 13.58 3.46
N HIS A 326 -13.08 13.58 3.61
CA HIS A 326 -12.29 14.78 3.97
C HIS A 326 -12.40 15.94 2.95
N HIS A 327 -12.84 15.67 1.73
CA HIS A 327 -13.11 16.67 0.69
C HIS A 327 -14.60 17.03 0.50
N GLU A 328 -15.51 16.45 1.29
CA GLU A 328 -16.90 16.90 1.34
C GLU A 328 -17.00 18.30 1.96
N LYS A 329 -18.09 19.03 1.65
CA LYS A 329 -18.32 20.42 2.09
C LYS A 329 -19.72 20.58 2.64
N LEU A 330 -19.91 21.42 3.67
CA LEU A 330 -21.20 21.50 4.36
C LEU A 330 -22.36 21.95 3.47
N ASN A 331 -22.07 22.72 2.42
CA ASN A 331 -23.03 23.17 1.41
C ASN A 331 -23.36 22.12 0.32
N GLY A 332 -22.72 20.94 0.34
CA GLY A 332 -22.93 19.87 -0.63
C GLY A 332 -22.18 20.04 -1.96
N LEU A 333 -21.31 21.05 -2.09
CA LEU A 333 -20.48 21.25 -3.29
C LEU A 333 -19.15 20.48 -3.23
N GLY A 334 -18.95 19.68 -2.18
CA GLY A 334 -17.80 18.80 -2.03
C GLY A 334 -17.89 17.53 -2.87
N TYR A 335 -16.96 16.61 -2.65
CA TYR A 335 -16.86 15.34 -3.37
C TYR A 335 -16.36 14.23 -2.42
N PRO A 336 -16.64 12.93 -2.70
CA PRO A 336 -17.16 12.39 -3.96
C PRO A 336 -18.69 12.31 -4.08
N LYS A 337 -19.44 12.38 -2.98
CA LYS A 337 -20.89 12.17 -2.95
C LYS A 337 -21.70 13.47 -2.89
N GLY A 338 -21.07 14.60 -2.55
CA GLY A 338 -21.76 15.89 -2.39
C GLY A 338 -22.60 15.92 -1.11
N LEU A 339 -22.09 15.31 -0.04
CA LEU A 339 -22.77 15.23 1.26
C LEU A 339 -22.95 16.62 1.86
N LYS A 340 -24.10 16.87 2.47
CA LYS A 340 -24.36 18.12 3.20
C LYS A 340 -23.92 17.99 4.65
N GLY A 341 -23.79 19.13 5.35
CA GLY A 341 -23.33 19.15 6.73
C GLY A 341 -24.15 18.30 7.71
N SER A 342 -25.44 18.05 7.44
CA SER A 342 -26.29 17.15 8.23
C SER A 342 -25.97 15.66 8.04
N GLU A 343 -25.29 15.31 6.97
CA GLU A 343 -24.90 13.94 6.60
C GLU A 343 -23.46 13.62 7.01
N LEU A 344 -22.68 14.66 7.38
CA LEU A 344 -21.30 14.53 7.84
C LEU A 344 -21.26 14.52 9.37
N ASP A 345 -20.70 13.46 9.94
CA ASP A 345 -20.43 13.41 11.36
C ASP A 345 -19.38 14.47 11.77
N PHE A 346 -19.18 14.62 13.07
CA PHE A 346 -18.23 15.60 13.58
C PHE A 346 -16.78 15.29 13.16
N ASN A 347 -16.40 14.01 13.13
CA ASN A 347 -15.02 13.59 12.89
C ASN A 347 -14.63 13.70 11.40
N SER A 348 -15.56 13.46 10.46
CA SER A 348 -15.39 13.78 9.02
C SER A 348 -15.19 15.27 8.82
N ARG A 349 -15.98 16.13 9.50
CA ARG A 349 -15.81 17.58 9.43
C ARG A 349 -14.49 18.03 10.03
N LEU A 350 -14.10 17.45 11.16
CA LEU A 350 -12.83 17.73 11.83
C LEU A 350 -11.65 17.42 10.91
N LEU A 351 -11.62 16.22 10.33
CA LEU A 351 -10.52 15.82 9.45
C LEU A 351 -10.44 16.71 8.21
N GLY A 352 -11.59 17.06 7.59
CA GLY A 352 -11.60 17.97 6.44
C GLY A 352 -11.12 19.39 6.76
N CYS A 353 -11.44 19.94 7.95
CA CYS A 353 -10.91 21.22 8.38
C CYS A 353 -9.39 21.17 8.62
N LEU A 354 -8.90 20.09 9.24
CA LEU A 354 -7.48 19.95 9.56
C LEU A 354 -6.63 19.65 8.34
N ASP A 355 -7.14 18.91 7.36
CA ASP A 355 -6.49 18.69 6.06
C ASP A 355 -6.24 20.04 5.35
N ILE A 356 -7.26 20.91 5.30
CA ILE A 356 -7.11 22.26 4.72
C ILE A 356 -6.08 23.08 5.50
N TYR A 357 -6.16 23.08 6.83
CA TYR A 357 -5.21 23.82 7.66
C TYR A 357 -3.77 23.33 7.45
N GLN A 358 -3.53 22.02 7.51
CA GLN A 358 -2.24 21.39 7.23
C GLN A 358 -1.73 21.80 5.84
N ALA A 359 -2.58 21.71 4.83
CA ALA A 359 -2.25 22.09 3.47
C ALA A 359 -1.90 23.59 3.32
N LEU A 360 -2.38 24.47 4.20
CA LEU A 360 -2.07 25.91 4.21
C LEU A 360 -0.74 26.20 4.93
N THR A 361 -0.47 25.50 6.03
CA THR A 361 0.69 25.75 6.90
C THR A 361 1.94 24.96 6.54
N GLU A 362 1.84 23.96 5.66
CA GLU A 362 2.99 23.19 5.21
C GLU A 362 3.75 23.85 4.04
N ASP A 363 5.04 23.56 3.95
CA ASP A 363 5.88 24.00 2.83
C ASP A 363 5.58 23.19 1.56
N ARG A 364 5.37 23.88 0.44
CA ARG A 364 5.11 23.26 -0.86
C ARG A 364 6.07 23.87 -1.91
N PRO A 365 6.50 23.13 -2.95
CA PRO A 365 7.50 23.61 -3.92
C PRO A 365 7.14 24.93 -4.60
N TYR A 366 5.85 25.16 -4.78
CA TYR A 366 5.30 26.29 -5.51
C TYR A 366 4.75 27.38 -4.59
N ARG A 367 4.74 27.16 -3.26
CA ARG A 367 4.16 28.08 -2.30
C ARG A 367 4.77 27.90 -0.91
N GLN A 368 5.31 28.99 -0.37
CA GLN A 368 5.73 29.06 1.02
C GLN A 368 4.56 28.77 1.98
N PRO A 369 4.83 28.21 3.16
CA PRO A 369 3.80 27.98 4.17
C PRO A 369 3.17 29.31 4.59
N LEU A 370 1.84 29.31 4.77
CA LEU A 370 1.16 30.46 5.35
C LEU A 370 1.38 30.48 6.86
N THR A 371 1.47 31.69 7.44
CA THR A 371 1.41 31.85 8.89
C THR A 371 0.07 31.36 9.44
N HIS A 372 0.00 31.08 10.74
CA HIS A 372 -1.25 30.72 11.40
C HIS A 372 -2.36 31.74 11.09
N ASN A 373 -2.11 33.03 11.32
CA ASN A 373 -3.09 34.10 11.08
C ASN A 373 -3.62 34.12 9.63
N GLN A 374 -2.72 34.00 8.64
CA GLN A 374 -3.11 33.95 7.22
C GLN A 374 -3.91 32.68 6.90
N SER A 375 -3.55 31.55 7.50
CA SER A 375 -4.30 30.29 7.32
C SER A 375 -5.70 30.43 7.91
N MET A 376 -5.82 31.05 9.09
CA MET A 376 -7.10 31.29 9.74
C MET A 376 -8.00 32.26 8.97
N GLU A 377 -7.44 33.29 8.32
CA GLU A 377 -8.21 34.15 7.41
C GLU A 377 -8.92 33.32 6.32
N VAL A 378 -8.19 32.40 5.68
CA VAL A 378 -8.74 31.49 4.66
C VAL A 378 -9.79 30.56 5.25
N LEU A 379 -9.51 29.94 6.40
CA LEU A 379 -10.48 29.03 7.04
C LEU A 379 -11.78 29.77 7.43
N TYR A 380 -11.70 30.99 7.96
CA TYR A 380 -12.89 31.76 8.31
C TYR A 380 -13.70 32.18 7.07
N GLU A 381 -13.03 32.54 5.96
CA GLU A 381 -13.70 32.78 4.68
C GLU A 381 -14.47 31.53 4.22
N MET A 382 -13.82 30.37 4.20
CA MET A 382 -14.45 29.09 3.85
C MET A 382 -15.60 28.73 4.78
N ALA A 383 -15.47 28.98 6.09
CA ALA A 383 -16.53 28.73 7.06
C ALA A 383 -17.74 29.66 6.84
N ASN A 384 -17.52 30.93 6.51
CA ASN A 384 -18.57 31.90 6.21
C ASN A 384 -19.36 31.51 4.93
N GLU A 385 -18.68 30.92 3.95
CA GLU A 385 -19.29 30.34 2.75
C GLU A 385 -19.99 28.98 3.00
N LYS A 386 -19.96 28.49 4.25
CA LYS A 386 -20.47 27.16 4.64
C LYS A 386 -19.81 26.02 3.87
N LEU A 387 -18.52 26.17 3.54
CA LEU A 387 -17.71 25.08 3.00
C LEU A 387 -17.23 24.15 4.10
N ILE A 388 -16.83 24.72 5.25
CA ILE A 388 -16.29 23.99 6.41
C ILE A 388 -16.96 24.43 7.72
N ASP A 389 -16.71 23.70 8.81
CA ASP A 389 -17.40 23.89 10.09
C ASP A 389 -16.81 25.04 10.91
N LEU A 390 -17.60 26.09 11.11
CA LEU A 390 -17.18 27.30 11.84
C LEU A 390 -16.80 27.02 13.30
N GLY A 391 -17.43 26.04 13.95
CA GLY A 391 -17.09 25.66 15.33
C GLY A 391 -15.68 25.10 15.38
N ILE A 392 -15.41 24.11 14.52
CA ILE A 392 -14.08 23.50 14.41
C ILE A 392 -13.03 24.54 13.98
N THR A 393 -13.34 25.44 13.05
CA THR A 393 -12.44 26.52 12.65
C THR A 393 -12.03 27.40 13.84
N LYS A 394 -12.97 27.81 14.70
CA LYS A 394 -12.64 28.59 15.90
C LYS A 394 -11.77 27.81 16.88
N ASP A 395 -12.01 26.51 17.00
CA ASP A 395 -11.25 25.67 17.91
C ASP A 395 -9.81 25.44 17.39
N ILE A 396 -9.60 25.35 16.07
CA ILE A 396 -8.27 25.37 15.43
C ILE A 396 -7.51 26.65 15.78
N ASP A 397 -8.17 27.81 15.68
CA ASP A 397 -7.61 29.12 16.05
C ASP A 397 -7.12 29.13 17.51
N ILE A 398 -7.96 28.63 18.42
CA ILE A 398 -7.64 28.57 19.86
C ILE A 398 -6.46 27.65 20.15
N VAL A 399 -6.48 26.43 19.59
CA VAL A 399 -5.49 25.39 19.90
C VAL A 399 -4.12 25.71 19.29
N PHE A 400 -4.08 26.22 18.07
CA PHE A 400 -2.83 26.42 17.33
C PHE A 400 -2.37 27.88 17.30
N GLY A 401 -3.22 28.86 17.60
CA GLY A 401 -2.84 30.29 17.61
C GLY A 401 -2.02 30.72 18.83
N SER A 402 -1.91 29.84 19.83
CA SER A 402 -1.14 30.08 21.06
C SER A 402 0.28 29.51 21.04
N GLN A 403 0.71 28.93 19.90
CA GLN A 403 2.00 28.22 19.76
C GLN A 403 3.11 29.07 19.13
#